data_AF-A0A4Z0F609-F1
#
_entry.id   AF-A0A4Z0F609-F1
#
_cell.length_a   1.000
_cell.length_b   1.000
_cell.length_c   1.000
_cell.angle_alpha   90.00
_cell.angle_beta   90.00
_cell.angle_gamma   90.00
#
_symmetry.space_group_name_H-M   'P 1'
#
loop_
_entity.id
_entity.type
_entity.pdbx_description
1 polymer ?
#
loop_
_entity_poly.entity_id
_entity_poly.type
_entity_poly.pdbx_seq_one_letter_code
_entity_poly.pdbx_strand_id
1 'polypeptide(L)'
;MNTDEPFNRVLAMTNDPSSPIDLTGLDSEDRAYVMAHRPDCPIDLTGLDPEDRAYVMARRPDCPIDLTDLSPSARATVMARRPDCPIDLTGLDQDGRARVMVYRPDCPIDLTGLDPSNRIRVMAHRPDCPIDFTGMGAYERSI
;
A
#
# COMPACT_ATOMS: atom_id res chain seq x y z
N MET A 1 -10.67 33.11 4.11
CA MET A 1 -10.84 31.68 3.82
C MET A 1 -11.24 31.04 5.14
N ASN A 2 -12.38 30.35 5.21
CA ASN A 2 -12.89 29.86 6.50
C ASN A 2 -12.16 28.55 6.83
N THR A 3 -11.31 28.59 7.86
CA THR A 3 -10.49 27.45 8.32
C THR A 3 -11.30 26.43 9.11
N ASP A 4 -12.62 26.60 9.23
CA ASP A 4 -13.48 25.72 10.02
C ASP A 4 -14.00 24.51 9.22
N GLU A 5 -13.83 24.49 7.90
CA GLU A 5 -14.12 23.30 7.09
C GLU A 5 -13.00 22.25 7.26
N PRO A 6 -13.33 20.97 7.53
CA PRO A 6 -12.36 19.89 7.77
C PRO A 6 -11.27 19.83 6.69
N PHE A 7 -11.66 19.93 5.43
CA PHE A 7 -10.76 19.91 4.29
C PHE A 7 -9.74 21.08 4.29
N ASN A 8 -10.18 22.29 4.65
CA ASN A 8 -9.27 23.45 4.74
C ASN A 8 -8.28 23.30 5.91
N ARG A 9 -8.71 22.67 7.02
CA ARG A 9 -7.81 22.36 8.15
C ARG A 9 -6.76 21.35 7.74
N VAL A 10 -7.16 20.26 7.08
CA VAL A 10 -6.25 19.22 6.58
C VAL A 10 -5.22 19.82 5.64
N LEU A 11 -5.64 20.60 4.65
CA LEU A 11 -4.72 21.22 3.70
C LEU A 11 -3.76 22.21 4.36
N ALA A 12 -4.22 23.01 5.33
CA ALA A 12 -3.35 23.89 6.09
C ALA A 12 -2.30 23.07 6.87
N MET A 13 -2.76 22.03 7.57
CA MET A 13 -1.89 21.10 8.27
C MET A 13 -0.98 20.31 7.36
N THR A 14 -1.24 20.08 6.07
CA THR A 14 -0.30 19.32 5.23
C THR A 14 0.66 20.21 4.45
N ASN A 15 0.24 21.43 4.08
CA ASN A 15 1.01 22.29 3.19
C ASN A 15 1.88 23.33 3.92
N ASP A 16 1.54 23.67 5.17
CA ASP A 16 2.33 24.61 5.98
C ASP A 16 2.93 23.90 7.20
N PRO A 17 4.25 23.61 7.20
CA PRO A 17 4.94 23.00 8.34
C PRO A 17 4.77 23.75 9.67
N SER A 18 4.50 25.06 9.64
CA SER A 18 4.31 25.88 10.83
C SER A 18 2.91 25.77 11.43
N SER A 19 1.94 25.26 10.66
CA SER A 19 0.57 25.09 11.12
C SER A 19 0.51 24.01 12.21
N PRO A 20 -0.15 24.28 13.35
CA PRO A 20 -0.27 23.31 14.43
C PRO A 20 -1.08 22.10 13.97
N ILE A 21 -0.66 20.92 14.40
CA ILE A 21 -1.35 19.68 14.10
C ILE A 21 -2.48 19.48 15.11
N ASP A 22 -3.71 19.46 14.62
CA ASP A 22 -4.91 19.17 15.39
C ASP A 22 -5.82 18.22 14.60
N LEU A 23 -5.80 16.95 15.00
CA LEU A 23 -6.59 15.89 14.39
C LEU A 23 -8.00 15.77 14.97
N THR A 24 -8.37 16.64 15.92
CA THR A 24 -9.64 16.56 16.65
C THR A 24 -10.82 16.86 15.72
N GLY A 25 -11.82 15.98 15.76
CA GLY A 25 -13.05 16.11 14.98
C GLY A 25 -12.89 15.83 13.48
N LEU A 26 -11.70 15.39 13.05
CA LEU A 26 -11.50 14.85 11.71
C LEU A 26 -11.98 13.41 11.63
N ASP A 27 -12.43 13.00 10.45
CA ASP A 27 -12.74 11.61 10.16
C ASP A 27 -11.46 10.77 9.96
N SER A 28 -11.64 9.46 9.73
CA SER A 28 -10.52 8.54 9.56
C SER A 28 -9.62 8.90 8.37
N GLU A 29 -10.22 9.24 7.22
CA GLU A 29 -9.50 9.55 5.98
C GLU A 29 -8.65 10.82 6.15
N ASP A 30 -9.23 11.89 6.69
CA ASP A 30 -8.56 13.16 6.93
C ASP A 30 -7.40 13.00 7.93
N ARG A 31 -7.62 12.25 9.01
CA ARG A 31 -6.57 11.94 10.00
C ARG A 31 -5.40 11.18 9.36
N ALA A 32 -5.71 10.16 8.56
CA ALA A 32 -4.72 9.36 7.86
C ALA A 32 -3.96 10.18 6.81
N TYR A 33 -4.64 11.09 6.11
CA TYR A 33 -4.03 11.99 5.15
C TYR A 33 -2.99 12.89 5.81
N VAL A 34 -3.33 13.53 6.94
CA VAL A 34 -2.38 14.37 7.70
C VAL A 34 -1.19 13.53 8.17
N MET A 35 -1.44 12.40 8.84
CA MET A 35 -0.37 11.51 9.32
C MET A 35 0.56 11.03 8.20
N ALA A 36 0.02 10.74 7.02
CA ALA A 36 0.81 10.25 5.90
C ALA A 36 1.68 11.32 5.23
N HIS A 37 1.30 12.59 5.28
CA HIS A 37 1.99 13.69 4.58
C HIS A 37 2.76 14.64 5.50
N ARG A 38 2.55 14.56 6.82
CA ARG A 38 3.28 15.34 7.82
C ARG A 38 4.21 14.45 8.62
N PRO A 39 5.53 14.45 8.31
CA PRO A 39 6.50 13.59 9.00
C PRO A 39 6.59 13.87 10.52
N ASP A 40 6.33 15.11 10.92
CA ASP A 40 6.30 15.56 12.31
C ASP A 40 4.98 15.21 13.04
N CYS A 41 3.95 14.78 12.31
CA CYS A 41 2.71 14.30 12.90
C CYS A 41 2.97 13.00 13.67
N PRO A 42 2.62 12.94 14.97
CA PRO A 42 2.59 11.69 15.71
C PRO A 42 1.68 10.68 15.02
N ILE A 43 2.10 9.42 15.03
CA ILE A 43 1.34 8.33 14.43
C ILE A 43 0.41 7.76 15.50
N ASP A 44 -0.89 7.87 15.27
CA ASP A 44 -1.93 7.19 16.05
C ASP A 44 -2.94 6.54 15.10
N LEU A 45 -2.86 5.21 14.99
CA LEU A 45 -3.75 4.42 14.13
C LEU A 45 -5.10 4.11 14.81
N THR A 46 -5.31 4.54 16.06
CA THR A 46 -6.51 4.22 16.82
C THR A 46 -7.74 4.91 16.23
N GLY A 47 -8.80 4.13 16.03
CA GLY A 47 -10.07 4.62 15.48
C GLY A 47 -9.99 4.99 13.99
N LEU A 48 -8.92 4.59 13.29
CA LEU A 48 -8.88 4.63 11.84
C LEU A 48 -9.50 3.37 11.25
N ASP A 49 -10.17 3.53 10.12
CA ASP A 49 -10.64 2.43 9.29
C ASP A 49 -9.46 1.61 8.74
N PRO A 50 -9.63 0.30 8.46
CA PRO A 50 -8.54 -0.56 8.01
C PRO A 50 -7.77 -0.03 6.79
N GLU A 51 -8.46 0.51 5.78
CA GLU A 51 -7.82 1.04 4.57
C GLU A 51 -6.97 2.29 4.88
N ASP A 52 -7.42 3.13 5.79
CA ASP A 52 -6.70 4.34 6.22
C ASP A 52 -5.46 3.99 7.06
N ARG A 53 -5.57 2.98 7.93
CA ARG A 53 -4.41 2.42 8.64
C ARG A 53 -3.37 1.92 7.64
N ALA A 54 -3.80 1.15 6.64
CA ALA A 54 -2.94 0.63 5.59
C ALA A 54 -2.26 1.76 4.80
N TYR A 55 -3.00 2.83 4.52
CA TYR A 55 -2.47 4.00 3.84
C TYR A 55 -1.36 4.69 4.64
N VAL A 56 -1.56 4.93 5.95
CA VAL A 56 -0.53 5.50 6.82
C VAL A 56 0.70 4.59 6.88
N MET A 57 0.51 3.30 7.16
CA MET A 57 1.60 2.32 7.21
C MET A 57 2.40 2.27 5.91
N ALA A 58 1.73 2.33 4.75
CA ALA A 58 2.37 2.28 3.46
C ALA A 58 3.18 3.54 3.09
N ARG A 59 2.90 4.67 3.74
CA ARG A 59 3.55 5.96 3.43
C ARG A 59 4.54 6.44 4.48
N ARG A 60 4.40 5.98 5.72
CA ARG A 60 5.25 6.35 6.85
C ARG A 60 6.17 5.18 7.22
N PRO A 61 7.47 5.21 6.84
CA PRO A 61 8.41 4.14 7.17
C PRO A 61 8.62 3.94 8.68
N ASP A 62 8.38 4.98 9.47
CA ASP A 62 8.44 4.98 10.93
C ASP A 62 7.14 4.45 11.59
N CYS A 63 6.09 4.21 10.80
CA CYS A 63 4.84 3.63 11.30
C CYS A 63 5.04 2.13 11.63
N PRO A 64 4.68 1.69 12.84
CA PRO A 64 4.63 0.27 13.18
C PRO A 64 3.71 -0.48 12.21
N ILE A 65 4.12 -1.69 11.82
CA ILE A 65 3.36 -2.52 10.89
C ILE A 65 2.42 -3.43 11.68
N ASP A 66 1.13 -3.29 11.43
CA ASP A 66 0.09 -4.22 11.88
C ASP A 66 -0.88 -4.51 10.72
N LEU A 67 -0.86 -5.74 10.22
CA LEU A 67 -1.70 -6.17 9.09
C LEU A 67 -3.03 -6.80 9.53
N THR A 68 -3.32 -6.80 10.84
CA THR A 68 -4.53 -7.39 11.41
C THR A 68 -5.78 -6.67 10.92
N ASP A 69 -6.82 -7.44 10.61
CA ASP A 69 -8.13 -6.96 10.13
C ASP A 69 -8.11 -6.16 8.80
N LEU A 70 -6.96 -6.14 8.12
CA LEU A 70 -6.83 -5.53 6.80
C LEU A 70 -7.39 -6.43 5.70
N SER A 71 -8.02 -5.81 4.70
CA SER A 71 -8.40 -6.49 3.46
C SER A 71 -7.14 -7.07 2.76
N PRO A 72 -7.28 -8.13 1.94
CA PRO A 72 -6.16 -8.64 1.15
C PRO A 72 -5.46 -7.56 0.31
N SER A 73 -6.22 -6.67 -0.32
CA SER A 73 -5.68 -5.56 -1.12
C SER A 73 -4.89 -4.55 -0.28
N ALA A 74 -5.37 -4.24 0.92
CA ALA A 74 -4.68 -3.36 1.86
C ALA A 74 -3.36 -3.99 2.33
N ARG A 75 -3.40 -5.26 2.75
CA ARG A 75 -2.20 -6.04 3.14
C ARG A 75 -1.15 -6.05 2.03
N ALA A 76 -1.56 -6.34 0.80
CA ALA A 76 -0.69 -6.32 -0.38
C ALA A 76 -0.08 -4.94 -0.63
N THR A 77 -0.85 -3.86 -0.41
CA THR A 77 -0.37 -2.49 -0.58
C THR A 77 0.72 -2.15 0.44
N VAL A 78 0.53 -2.50 1.72
CA VAL A 78 1.53 -2.26 2.77
C VAL A 78 2.78 -3.06 2.47
N MET A 79 2.68 -4.39 2.25
CA MET A 79 3.83 -5.25 1.94
C MET A 79 4.63 -4.77 0.72
N ALA A 80 3.94 -4.34 -0.34
CA ALA A 80 4.58 -3.85 -1.56
C ALA A 80 5.33 -2.54 -1.36
N ARG A 81 4.86 -1.65 -0.48
CA ARG A 81 5.44 -0.31 -0.28
C ARG A 81 6.43 -0.24 0.87
N ARG A 82 6.40 -1.20 1.80
CA ARG A 82 7.24 -1.26 3.00
C ARG A 82 8.25 -2.41 2.90
N PRO A 83 9.52 -2.14 2.57
CA PRO A 83 10.56 -3.18 2.49
C PRO A 83 10.81 -3.90 3.81
N ASP A 84 10.54 -3.25 4.94
CA ASP A 84 10.65 -3.81 6.30
C ASP A 84 9.42 -4.63 6.71
N CYS A 85 8.36 -4.64 5.90
CA CYS A 85 7.19 -5.47 6.13
C CYS A 85 7.51 -6.94 5.84
N PRO A 86 7.23 -7.88 6.78
CA PRO A 86 7.31 -9.29 6.51
C PRO A 86 6.40 -9.68 5.34
N ILE A 87 6.89 -10.56 4.47
CA ILE A 87 6.13 -11.01 3.30
C ILE A 87 5.29 -12.22 3.70
N ASP A 88 3.97 -12.09 3.59
CA ASP A 88 3.01 -13.18 3.68
C ASP A 88 1.97 -13.06 2.56
N LEU A 89 2.07 -13.96 1.57
CA LEU A 89 1.16 -13.99 0.43
C LEU A 89 -0.15 -14.75 0.72
N THR A 90 -0.30 -15.32 1.92
CA THR A 90 -1.45 -16.16 2.28
C THR A 90 -2.73 -15.33 2.38
N GLY A 91 -3.78 -15.81 1.73
CA GLY A 91 -5.08 -15.14 1.69
C GLY A 91 -5.13 -13.90 0.79
N LEU A 92 -4.05 -13.63 0.04
CA LEU A 92 -4.07 -12.64 -1.04
C LEU A 92 -4.70 -13.21 -2.30
N ASP A 93 -5.38 -12.35 -3.05
CA ASP A 93 -5.80 -12.64 -4.42
C ASP A 93 -4.61 -12.59 -5.40
N GLN A 94 -4.87 -12.94 -6.66
CA GLN A 94 -3.83 -13.06 -7.69
C GLN A 94 -3.15 -11.71 -7.95
N ASP A 95 -3.92 -10.61 -7.98
CA ASP A 95 -3.42 -9.26 -8.17
C ASP A 95 -2.55 -8.79 -7.00
N GLY A 96 -2.98 -9.05 -5.77
CA GLY A 96 -2.23 -8.74 -4.56
C GLY A 96 -0.90 -9.50 -4.49
N ARG A 97 -0.92 -10.80 -4.80
CA ARG A 97 0.30 -11.64 -4.87
C ARG A 97 1.26 -11.12 -5.94
N ALA A 98 0.78 -10.86 -7.16
CA ALA A 98 1.58 -10.32 -8.25
C ALA A 98 2.18 -8.96 -7.89
N ARG A 99 1.39 -8.07 -7.26
CA ARG A 99 1.85 -6.77 -6.82
C ARG A 99 2.99 -6.87 -5.81
N VAL A 100 2.87 -7.71 -4.78
CA VAL A 100 3.95 -7.89 -3.80
C VAL A 100 5.21 -8.41 -4.50
N MET A 101 5.10 -9.44 -5.34
CA MET A 101 6.25 -9.97 -6.08
C MET A 101 6.94 -8.93 -6.97
N VAL A 102 6.18 -8.06 -7.63
CA VAL A 102 6.70 -7.00 -8.51
C VAL A 102 7.47 -5.94 -7.71
N TYR A 103 6.94 -5.48 -6.58
CA TYR A 103 7.50 -4.35 -5.83
C TYR A 103 8.46 -4.75 -4.72
N ARG A 104 8.51 -6.04 -4.36
CA ARG A 104 9.44 -6.59 -3.36
C ARG A 104 10.42 -7.55 -4.03
N PRO A 105 11.63 -7.08 -4.40
CA PRO A 105 12.66 -7.93 -4.99
C PRO A 105 13.07 -9.11 -4.11
N ASP A 106 12.94 -8.96 -2.79
CA ASP A 106 13.18 -10.01 -1.80
C ASP A 106 12.02 -11.02 -1.66
N CYS A 107 10.88 -10.76 -2.30
CA CYS A 107 9.78 -11.71 -2.38
C CYS A 107 10.17 -12.90 -3.28
N PRO A 108 10.06 -14.14 -2.78
CA PRO A 108 10.13 -15.33 -3.62
C PRO A 108 9.09 -15.28 -4.73
N ILE A 109 9.47 -15.74 -5.92
CA ILE A 109 8.60 -15.74 -7.08
C ILE A 109 7.81 -17.06 -7.11
N ASP A 110 6.49 -16.96 -7.09
CA ASP A 110 5.57 -18.09 -7.31
C ASP A 110 4.42 -17.66 -8.24
N LEU A 111 4.47 -18.15 -9.49
CA LEU A 111 3.48 -17.88 -10.54
C LEU A 111 2.25 -18.82 -10.46
N THR A 112 2.22 -19.73 -9.49
CA THR A 112 1.14 -20.72 -9.33
C THR A 112 -0.16 -20.04 -8.94
N GLY A 113 -1.22 -20.35 -9.71
CA GLY A 113 -2.55 -19.79 -9.48
C GLY A 113 -2.73 -18.34 -9.92
N LEU A 114 -1.73 -17.72 -10.57
CA LEU A 114 -1.90 -16.43 -11.25
C LEU A 114 -2.49 -16.64 -12.64
N ASP A 115 -3.35 -15.71 -13.07
CA ASP A 115 -3.75 -15.59 -14.47
C ASP A 115 -2.57 -15.17 -15.38
N PRO A 116 -2.70 -15.35 -16.71
CA PRO A 116 -1.68 -14.96 -17.68
C PRO A 116 -1.19 -13.51 -17.56
N SER A 117 -2.08 -12.55 -17.36
CA SER A 117 -1.74 -11.12 -17.29
C SER A 117 -0.87 -10.82 -16.07
N ASN A 118 -1.21 -11.40 -14.92
CA ASN A 118 -0.44 -11.28 -13.69
C ASN A 118 0.94 -11.96 -13.79
N ARG A 119 1.03 -13.13 -14.47
CA ARG A 119 2.32 -13.77 -14.74
C ARG A 119 3.23 -12.90 -15.61
N ILE A 120 2.71 -12.38 -16.72
CA ILE A 120 3.47 -11.48 -17.61
C ILE A 120 3.96 -10.27 -16.83
N ARG A 121 3.09 -9.68 -16.01
CA ARG A 121 3.46 -8.53 -15.18
C ARG A 121 4.62 -8.85 -14.25
N VAL A 122 4.60 -9.98 -13.55
CA VAL A 122 5.70 -10.38 -12.67
C VAL A 122 6.98 -10.58 -13.49
N MET A 123 6.94 -11.37 -14.57
CA MET A 123 8.10 -11.64 -15.43
C MET A 123 8.72 -10.37 -16.02
N ALA A 124 7.90 -9.39 -16.41
CA ALA A 124 8.36 -8.13 -16.98
C ALA A 124 9.09 -7.22 -15.97
N HIS A 125 8.74 -7.30 -14.68
CA HIS A 125 9.33 -6.45 -13.64
C HIS A 125 10.39 -7.17 -12.80
N ARG A 126 10.40 -8.50 -12.82
CA ARG A 126 11.34 -9.34 -12.09
C ARG A 126 12.27 -10.03 -13.10
N PRO A 127 13.43 -9.44 -13.43
CA PRO A 127 14.36 -10.03 -14.40
C PRO A 127 14.97 -11.37 -13.93
N ASP A 128 14.87 -11.65 -12.63
CA ASP A 128 15.21 -12.94 -12.01
C ASP A 128 14.09 -13.99 -12.13
N CYS A 129 12.91 -13.60 -12.63
CA CYS A 129 11.79 -14.51 -12.86
C CYS A 129 12.07 -15.41 -14.06
N PRO A 130 11.97 -16.75 -13.91
CA PRO A 130 11.94 -17.65 -15.04
C PRO A 130 10.76 -17.33 -15.97
N ILE A 131 10.99 -17.46 -17.28
CA ILE A 131 9.92 -17.31 -18.27
C ILE A 131 8.98 -18.51 -18.17
N ASP A 132 7.68 -18.25 -17.96
CA ASP A 132 6.61 -19.24 -17.89
C ASP A 132 5.45 -18.84 -18.80
N PHE A 133 5.21 -19.64 -19.84
CA PHE A 133 4.11 -19.44 -20.80
C PHE A 133 2.87 -20.28 -20.50
N THR A 134 2.80 -20.92 -19.33
CA THR A 134 1.68 -21.78 -18.96
C THR A 134 0.37 -21.00 -18.99
N GLY A 135 -0.64 -21.54 -19.68
CA GLY A 135 -1.95 -20.90 -19.80
C GLY A 135 -2.00 -19.66 -20.70
N MET A 136 -0.89 -19.28 -21.34
CA MET A 136 -0.83 -18.14 -22.27
C MET A 136 -1.22 -18.55 -23.70
N GLY A 137 -2.00 -17.71 -24.38
CA GLY A 137 -2.33 -17.84 -25.79
C GLY A 137 -1.18 -17.39 -26.70
N ALA A 138 -1.39 -17.47 -28.02
CA ALA A 138 -0.36 -17.09 -29.00
C ALA A 138 0.00 -15.60 -28.95
N TYR A 139 -0.96 -14.74 -28.59
CA TYR A 139 -0.76 -13.30 -28.47
C TYR A 139 0.18 -12.97 -27.31
N GLU A 140 -0.09 -13.53 -26.13
CA GLU A 140 0.68 -13.30 -24.90
C GLU A 140 2.13 -13.78 -24.99
N ARG A 141 2.41 -14.81 -25.82
CA ARG A 141 3.76 -15.35 -26.04
C ARG A 141 4.61 -14.53 -27.03
N SER A 142 4.01 -13.55 -27.69
CA SER A 142 4.66 -12.76 -28.74
C SER A 142 5.09 -11.35 -28.30
N ILE A 143 4.84 -11.02 -27.03
CA ILE A 143 5.19 -9.76 -26.36
C ILE A 143 6.53 -9.93 -25.63
#